data_AF-A0A520RV32-F1
#
_entry.id   AF-A0A520RV32-F1
#
_cell.length_a   1.000
_cell.length_b   1.000
_cell.length_c   1.000
_cell.angle_alpha   90.00
_cell.angle_beta   90.00
_cell.angle_gamma   90.00
#
_symmetry.space_group_name_H-M   'P 1'
#
loop_
_entity.id
_entity.type
_entity.pdbx_description
1 polymer ?
#
loop_
_entity_poly.entity_id
_entity_poly.type
_entity_poly.pdbx_seq_one_letter_code
_entity_poly.pdbx_strand_id
1 'polypeptide(L)'
;MLMGLVNIFMGLKKNMAQRMIHVKEHIPRIHCTGVREPLGYFVVNVHRKRLDQILVDRGFFGSRERAKRAVMAGQVMIEDQPATKPGQPLRPDVNLKLKEQDPFVSRGGLKLDHALEHFKLNVQDAMAADLGASTGGFTDCLLQRGVAKVFAIDVGQGQLAWKLRTDNRVVVMEKTNARHLKKKHLPGEIDLIVVDCSFISLKHILPPAVALLERNGNILALIKPQFEAGKEEADKGRGVIRDPNIHEQIIHSLHQFATEELSLNWKGIVESPILGPAGNKEFLVWLEKY
;
A
#
# COMPACT_ATOMS: atom_id res chain seq x y z
N MET A 1 2.05 -35.74 -27.10
CA MET A 1 2.61 -34.85 -26.05
C MET A 1 1.64 -34.79 -24.87
N LEU A 2 1.39 -35.95 -24.26
CA LEU A 2 0.45 -36.15 -23.15
C LEU A 2 0.98 -37.33 -22.31
N MET A 3 2.20 -37.19 -21.79
CA MET A 3 2.87 -38.21 -20.96
C MET A 3 3.99 -37.62 -20.08
N GLY A 4 3.95 -36.30 -19.82
CA GLY A 4 4.99 -35.58 -19.06
C GLY A 4 4.56 -35.05 -17.69
N LEU A 5 3.31 -35.25 -17.26
CA LEU A 5 2.74 -34.61 -16.06
C LEU A 5 2.44 -35.57 -14.89
N VAL A 6 2.69 -36.87 -15.04
CA VAL A 6 2.48 -37.85 -13.94
C VAL A 6 3.75 -38.08 -13.10
N ASN A 7 4.94 -37.69 -13.58
CA ASN A 7 6.22 -37.94 -12.88
C ASN A 7 6.68 -36.83 -11.92
N ILE A 8 5.99 -35.69 -11.83
CA ILE A 8 6.36 -34.60 -10.90
C ILE A 8 5.69 -34.78 -9.53
N PHE A 9 4.59 -35.54 -9.43
CA PHE A 9 3.87 -35.75 -8.17
C PHE A 9 4.38 -36.92 -7.30
N MET A 10 5.26 -37.79 -7.82
CA MET A 10 5.88 -38.89 -7.05
C MET A 10 7.29 -38.59 -6.53
N GLY A 11 7.93 -37.49 -6.96
CA GLY A 11 9.29 -37.12 -6.52
C GLY A 11 9.37 -36.39 -5.18
N LEU A 12 8.28 -35.78 -4.72
CA LEU A 12 8.28 -34.92 -3.51
C LEU A 12 7.93 -35.65 -2.19
N LYS A 13 7.53 -36.93 -2.22
CA LYS A 13 7.28 -37.71 -0.99
C LYS A 13 8.50 -38.46 -0.45
N LYS A 14 9.62 -38.53 -1.17
CA LYS A 14 10.82 -39.28 -0.74
C LYS A 14 11.89 -38.45 -0.02
N ASN A 15 11.81 -37.11 -0.03
CA ASN A 15 12.83 -36.25 0.60
C ASN A 15 12.52 -35.78 2.04
N MET A 16 11.36 -36.13 2.61
CA MET A 16 11.03 -35.82 4.01
C MET A 16 11.39 -36.94 5.01
N ALA A 17 11.81 -38.12 4.54
CA ALA A 17 12.08 -39.28 5.41
C ALA A 17 13.57 -39.46 5.79
N GLN A 18 14.47 -38.54 5.41
CA GLN A 18 15.93 -38.71 5.59
C GLN A 18 16.62 -37.64 6.44
N ARG A 19 15.89 -36.83 7.21
CA ARG A 19 16.48 -35.89 8.19
C ARG A 19 15.91 -36.07 9.60
N MET A 20 15.85 -37.31 10.06
CA MET A 20 15.80 -37.62 11.49
C MET A 20 16.86 -38.67 11.75
N ILE A 21 17.98 -38.27 12.36
CA ILE A 21 18.88 -39.05 13.23
C ILE A 21 19.98 -38.07 13.70
N HIS A 22 20.35 -38.18 14.98
CA HIS A 22 21.37 -37.44 15.73
C HIS A 22 21.00 -36.08 16.36
N VAL A 23 20.33 -36.15 17.52
CA VAL A 23 20.84 -35.46 18.72
C VAL A 23 20.78 -36.47 19.88
N LYS A 24 21.95 -36.81 20.42
CA LYS A 24 22.14 -37.74 21.54
C LYS A 24 21.60 -37.15 22.84
N GLU A 25 21.04 -38.05 23.63
CA GLU A 25 20.42 -37.87 24.93
C GLU A 25 21.36 -37.27 26.00
N HIS A 26 20.83 -36.35 26.80
CA HIS A 26 21.19 -36.21 28.22
C HIS A 26 19.87 -36.20 29.01
N ILE A 27 19.36 -37.40 29.29
CA ILE A 27 18.23 -37.63 30.17
C ILE A 27 18.81 -38.00 31.54
N PRO A 28 18.52 -37.27 32.64
CA PRO A 28 18.96 -37.67 33.97
C PRO A 28 18.28 -38.98 34.39
N ARG A 29 19.06 -39.91 34.96
CA ARG A 29 18.56 -41.19 35.47
C ARG A 29 17.57 -40.96 36.62
N ILE A 30 16.30 -41.24 36.38
CA ILE A 30 15.28 -41.34 37.44
C ILE A 30 15.31 -42.78 37.95
N HIS A 31 15.62 -42.95 39.24
CA HIS A 31 15.50 -44.24 39.94
C HIS A 31 14.00 -44.53 40.16
N CYS A 32 13.45 -45.51 39.44
CA CYS A 32 12.07 -45.95 39.62
C CYS A 32 12.04 -47.17 40.55
N THR A 33 11.73 -46.96 41.82
CA THR A 33 11.23 -48.03 42.70
C THR A 33 9.71 -47.97 42.75
N GLY A 34 9.06 -48.96 42.13
CA GLY A 34 7.75 -49.46 42.57
C GLY A 34 6.49 -48.76 42.07
N VAL A 35 5.62 -49.62 41.51
CA VAL A 35 4.16 -49.52 41.30
C VAL A 35 3.70 -48.89 39.98
N ARG A 36 3.10 -49.74 39.14
CA ARG A 36 2.41 -49.40 37.89
C ARG A 36 1.05 -48.79 38.19
N GLU A 37 0.84 -47.54 37.80
CA GLU A 37 -0.49 -46.93 37.63
C GLU A 37 -0.72 -46.54 36.14
N PRO A 38 -1.98 -46.53 35.64
CA PRO A 38 -2.27 -46.49 34.21
C PRO A 38 -2.12 -45.07 33.62
N LEU A 39 -1.45 -44.99 32.46
CA LEU A 39 -1.43 -43.88 31.48
C LEU A 39 -1.77 -42.48 32.05
N GLY A 40 -0.82 -41.90 32.78
CA GLY A 40 -0.88 -40.50 33.17
C GLY A 40 -0.79 -39.59 31.93
N TYR A 41 -1.87 -38.86 31.65
CA TYR A 41 -1.81 -37.69 30.78
C TYR A 41 -0.79 -36.71 31.38
N PHE A 42 0.32 -36.44 30.67
CA PHE A 42 1.20 -35.33 31.02
C PHE A 42 0.43 -34.02 30.78
N VAL A 43 -0.14 -33.46 31.85
CA VAL A 43 -0.68 -32.10 31.83
C VAL A 43 0.51 -31.15 31.76
N VAL A 44 0.89 -30.75 30.54
CA VAL A 44 1.88 -29.69 30.35
C VAL A 44 1.22 -28.38 30.78
N ASN A 45 1.53 -27.94 32.00
CA ASN A 45 1.10 -26.66 32.51
C ASN A 45 1.85 -25.56 31.74
N VAL A 46 1.28 -25.10 30.62
CA VAL A 46 1.87 -24.00 29.85
C VAL A 46 1.64 -22.71 30.62
N HIS A 47 2.67 -22.25 31.33
CA HIS A 47 2.63 -20.96 32.02
C HIS A 47 2.28 -19.85 31.03
N ARG A 48 1.08 -19.30 31.16
CA ARG A 48 0.63 -18.18 30.35
C ARG A 48 1.30 -16.90 30.83
N LYS A 49 1.80 -16.09 29.90
CA LYS A 49 2.40 -14.79 30.15
C LYS A 49 1.53 -13.69 29.56
N ARG A 50 1.63 -12.48 30.12
CA ARG A 50 0.93 -11.31 29.58
C ARG A 50 1.52 -10.92 28.23
N LEU A 51 0.66 -10.53 27.28
CA LEU A 51 1.08 -10.07 25.95
C LEU A 51 2.15 -8.95 26.03
N ASP A 52 1.96 -7.95 26.88
CA ASP A 52 2.93 -6.86 27.07
C ASP A 52 4.32 -7.35 27.51
N GLN A 53 4.38 -8.42 28.30
CA GLN A 53 5.61 -9.06 28.72
C GLN A 53 6.20 -9.92 27.59
N ILE A 54 5.37 -10.71 26.88
CA ILE A 54 5.83 -11.53 25.75
C ILE A 54 6.48 -10.67 24.66
N LEU A 55 5.89 -9.50 24.38
CA LEU A 55 6.41 -8.56 23.40
C LEU A 55 7.79 -7.99 23.78
N VAL A 56 8.04 -7.76 25.07
CA VAL A 56 9.34 -7.31 25.57
C VAL A 56 10.34 -8.47 25.60
N ASP A 57 9.94 -9.63 26.13
CA ASP A 57 10.76 -10.84 26.21
C ASP A 57 11.27 -11.28 24.82
N ARG A 58 10.46 -11.07 23.77
CA ARG A 58 10.80 -11.37 22.37
C ARG A 58 11.48 -10.20 21.63
N GLY A 59 11.76 -9.08 22.29
CA GLY A 59 12.51 -7.97 21.72
C GLY A 59 11.73 -7.04 20.77
N PHE A 60 10.39 -7.15 20.69
CA PHE A 60 9.59 -6.23 19.86
C PHE A 60 9.59 -4.80 20.41
N PHE A 61 9.71 -4.64 21.74
CA PHE A 61 9.77 -3.33 22.39
C PHE A 61 10.73 -3.35 23.57
N GLY A 62 11.43 -2.23 23.80
CA GLY A 62 12.38 -2.09 24.91
C GLY A 62 11.75 -1.87 26.29
N SER A 63 10.41 -1.76 26.39
CA SER A 63 9.73 -1.66 27.69
C SER A 63 8.26 -2.07 27.61
N ARG A 64 7.70 -2.47 28.76
CA ARG A 64 6.29 -2.88 28.87
C ARG A 64 5.34 -1.72 28.55
N GLU A 65 5.63 -0.51 28.99
CA GLU A 65 4.86 0.70 28.66
C GLU A 65 4.82 0.98 27.16
N ARG A 66 5.92 0.74 26.43
CA ARG A 66 5.93 0.85 24.96
C ARG A 66 5.08 -0.25 24.32
N ALA A 67 5.21 -1.50 24.78
CA ALA A 67 4.41 -2.61 24.28
C ALA A 67 2.90 -2.39 24.52
N LYS A 68 2.50 -1.90 25.70
CA LYS A 68 1.11 -1.55 26.01
C LYS A 68 0.55 -0.51 25.04
N ARG A 69 1.29 0.58 24.80
CA ARG A 69 0.89 1.62 23.85
C ARG A 69 0.70 1.08 22.44
N ALA A 70 1.61 0.24 21.97
CA ALA A 70 1.52 -0.36 20.64
C ALA A 70 0.30 -1.29 20.50
N VAL A 71 0.01 -2.12 21.51
CA VAL A 71 -1.20 -2.95 21.54
C VAL A 71 -2.46 -2.08 21.53
N MET A 72 -2.51 -1.04 22.37
CA MET A 72 -3.66 -0.11 22.42
C MET A 72 -3.85 0.67 21.11
N ALA A 73 -2.76 0.95 20.39
CA ALA A 73 -2.78 1.56 19.07
C ALA A 73 -3.10 0.57 17.93
N GLY A 74 -3.42 -0.70 18.24
CA GLY A 74 -3.75 -1.72 17.25
C GLY A 74 -2.58 -2.14 16.36
N GLN A 75 -1.34 -1.94 16.83
CA GLN A 75 -0.11 -2.23 16.07
C GLN A 75 0.41 -3.66 16.27
N VAL A 76 -0.30 -4.49 17.05
CA VAL A 76 0.12 -5.86 17.37
C VAL A 76 -0.98 -6.82 16.93
N MET A 77 -0.59 -7.90 16.26
CA MET A 77 -1.47 -8.98 15.81
C MET A 77 -1.11 -10.27 16.56
N ILE A 78 -2.13 -10.99 17.02
CA ILE A 78 -2.06 -12.34 17.61
C ILE A 78 -2.75 -13.28 16.63
N GLU A 79 -2.04 -14.25 16.07
CA GLU A 79 -2.64 -15.22 15.11
C GLU A 79 -3.46 -14.52 14.01
N ASP A 80 -2.89 -13.46 13.44
CA ASP A 80 -3.49 -12.61 12.40
C ASP A 80 -4.78 -11.86 12.80
N GLN A 81 -5.08 -11.76 14.11
CA GLN A 81 -6.13 -10.91 14.68
C GLN A 81 -5.55 -9.73 15.47
N PRO A 82 -6.16 -8.53 15.43
CA PRO A 82 -5.68 -7.39 16.22
C PRO A 82 -5.71 -7.67 17.73
N ALA A 83 -4.57 -7.43 18.39
CA ALA A 83 -4.51 -7.47 19.83
C ALA A 83 -5.19 -6.24 20.43
N THR A 84 -6.09 -6.43 21.39
CA THR A 84 -6.85 -5.34 22.02
C THR A 84 -6.49 -5.12 23.49
N LYS A 85 -5.93 -6.15 24.16
CA LYS A 85 -5.67 -6.14 25.60
C LYS A 85 -4.20 -6.45 25.89
N PRO A 86 -3.39 -5.46 26.31
CA PRO A 86 -1.97 -5.68 26.62
C PRO A 86 -1.73 -6.71 27.73
N GLY A 87 -2.67 -6.82 28.68
CA GLY A 87 -2.59 -7.77 29.79
C GLY A 87 -3.14 -9.16 29.51
N GLN A 88 -3.56 -9.45 28.27
CA GLN A 88 -4.16 -10.75 27.93
C GLN A 88 -3.14 -11.87 28.19
N PRO A 89 -3.51 -12.91 28.96
CA PRO A 89 -2.65 -14.06 29.20
C PRO A 89 -2.63 -14.98 27.98
N LEU A 90 -1.47 -15.12 27.35
CA LEU A 90 -1.24 -15.93 26.16
C LEU A 90 -0.16 -16.98 26.42
N ARG A 91 -0.09 -17.98 25.55
CA ARG A 91 1.03 -18.93 25.57
C ARG A 91 2.31 -18.21 25.12
N PRO A 92 3.48 -18.47 25.74
CA PRO A 92 4.73 -17.80 25.40
C PRO A 92 5.24 -18.03 23.98
N ASP A 93 4.67 -18.98 23.25
CA ASP A 93 4.97 -19.40 21.87
C ASP A 93 3.93 -18.92 20.84
N VAL A 94 2.89 -18.17 21.25
CA VAL A 94 1.85 -17.65 20.33
C VAL A 94 2.44 -16.85 19.17
N ASN A 95 1.90 -16.99 17.95
CA ASN A 95 2.38 -16.20 16.82
C ASN A 95 2.01 -14.73 17.00
N LEU A 96 3.03 -13.86 17.05
CA LEU A 96 2.87 -12.41 17.17
C LEU A 96 3.53 -11.73 15.98
N LYS A 97 2.82 -10.77 15.39
CA LYS A 97 3.35 -9.87 14.37
C LYS A 97 3.08 -8.43 14.77
N LEU A 98 4.01 -7.54 14.44
CA LEU A 98 3.67 -6.12 14.41
C LEU A 98 2.95 -5.85 13.11
N LYS A 99 1.92 -5.02 13.17
CA LYS A 99 1.34 -4.43 11.97
C LYS A 99 2.44 -3.59 11.34
N GLU A 100 2.82 -3.90 10.10
CA GLU A 100 3.72 -3.04 9.34
C GLU A 100 3.14 -1.64 9.34
N GLN A 101 3.96 -0.64 9.65
CA GLN A 101 3.55 0.74 9.42
C GLN A 101 3.47 0.93 7.92
N ASP A 102 2.33 1.44 7.43
CA ASP A 102 2.23 1.82 6.02
C ASP A 102 3.43 2.75 5.71
N PRO A 103 4.19 2.48 4.63
CA PRO A 103 5.41 3.23 4.32
C PRO A 103 5.14 4.72 4.04
N PHE A 104 3.87 5.07 3.81
CA PHE A 104 3.40 6.41 3.51
C PHE A 104 2.29 6.82 4.48
N VAL A 105 2.03 8.13 4.61
CA VAL A 105 0.95 8.67 5.47
C VAL A 105 -0.45 8.22 5.09
N SER A 106 -0.63 7.69 3.87
CA SER A 106 -1.88 7.09 3.42
C SER A 106 -1.61 5.98 2.42
N ARG A 107 -2.61 5.10 2.25
CA ARG A 107 -2.59 4.02 1.25
C ARG A 107 -2.41 4.53 -0.18
N GLY A 108 -2.67 5.80 -0.46
CA GLY A 108 -2.42 6.41 -1.77
C GLY A 108 -0.95 6.27 -2.19
N GLY A 109 -0.01 6.42 -1.26
CA GLY A 109 1.42 6.32 -1.57
C GLY A 109 1.81 4.98 -2.19
N LEU A 110 1.19 3.87 -1.74
CA LEU A 110 1.43 2.53 -2.31
C LEU A 110 1.10 2.45 -3.81
N LYS A 111 0.10 3.21 -4.26
CA LYS A 111 -0.33 3.22 -5.66
C LYS A 111 0.70 3.91 -6.55
N LEU A 112 1.15 5.10 -6.14
CA LEU A 112 2.16 5.85 -6.87
C LEU A 112 3.50 5.12 -6.87
N ASP A 113 3.89 4.57 -5.73
CA ASP A 113 5.12 3.80 -5.57
C ASP A 113 5.17 2.61 -6.54
N HIS A 114 4.07 1.86 -6.62
CA HIS A 114 3.93 0.75 -7.58
C HIS A 114 4.07 1.22 -9.04
N ALA A 115 3.45 2.34 -9.42
CA ALA A 115 3.57 2.87 -10.78
C ALA A 115 5.01 3.31 -11.10
N LEU A 116 5.68 3.99 -10.18
CA LEU A 116 7.08 4.43 -10.36
C LEU A 116 8.01 3.23 -10.55
N GLU A 117 7.83 2.17 -9.77
CA GLU A 117 8.60 0.93 -9.91
C GLU A 117 8.29 0.20 -11.22
N HIS A 118 7.01 0.06 -11.56
CA HIS A 118 6.57 -0.64 -12.76
C HIS A 118 7.09 0.06 -14.03
N PHE A 119 6.94 1.38 -14.12
CA PHE A 119 7.38 2.16 -15.27
C PHE A 119 8.88 2.47 -15.26
N LYS A 120 9.58 2.17 -14.15
CA LYS A 120 10.99 2.55 -13.91
C LYS A 120 11.23 4.04 -14.13
N LEU A 121 10.26 4.86 -13.72
CA LEU A 121 10.32 6.31 -13.86
C LEU A 121 11.14 6.90 -12.70
N ASN A 122 12.27 7.51 -13.03
CA ASN A 122 13.06 8.24 -12.04
C ASN A 122 12.45 9.62 -11.83
N VAL A 123 12.20 9.97 -10.56
CA VAL A 123 11.66 11.27 -10.14
C VAL A 123 12.62 12.04 -9.23
N GLN A 124 13.85 11.55 -9.09
CA GLN A 124 14.90 12.24 -8.33
C GLN A 124 15.08 13.66 -8.87
N ASP A 125 15.15 14.62 -7.95
CA ASP A 125 15.33 16.05 -8.21
C ASP A 125 14.21 16.74 -9.02
N ALA A 126 13.12 16.03 -9.32
CA ALA A 126 11.99 16.58 -10.04
C ALA A 126 11.26 17.67 -9.23
N MET A 127 10.69 18.64 -9.95
CA MET A 127 9.79 19.67 -9.46
C MET A 127 8.35 19.23 -9.72
N ALA A 128 7.71 18.64 -8.71
CA ALA A 128 6.44 17.96 -8.86
C ALA A 128 5.22 18.81 -8.46
N ALA A 129 4.07 18.53 -9.06
CA ALA A 129 2.77 18.95 -8.54
C ALA A 129 1.87 17.74 -8.26
N ASP A 130 1.29 17.68 -7.06
CA ASP A 130 0.37 16.63 -6.61
C ASP A 130 -1.07 17.18 -6.62
N LEU A 131 -1.84 16.80 -7.64
CA LEU A 131 -3.22 17.23 -7.84
C LEU A 131 -4.18 16.28 -7.10
N GLY A 132 -4.78 16.77 -6.01
CA GLY A 132 -5.60 15.97 -5.11
C GLY A 132 -4.81 15.36 -3.96
N ALA A 133 -3.88 16.14 -3.37
CA ALA A 133 -2.93 15.65 -2.38
C ALA A 133 -3.59 14.99 -1.15
N SER A 134 -4.78 15.45 -0.74
CA SER A 134 -5.55 14.93 0.39
C SER A 134 -4.69 14.76 1.67
N THR A 135 -4.61 13.57 2.25
CA THR A 135 -3.73 13.27 3.39
C THR A 135 -2.23 13.35 3.05
N GLY A 136 -1.88 13.27 1.76
CA GLY A 136 -0.52 13.43 1.23
C GLY A 136 0.18 12.13 0.87
N GLY A 137 -0.55 11.07 0.50
CA GLY A 137 0.05 9.77 0.18
C GLY A 137 1.01 9.84 -1.01
N PHE A 138 0.60 10.49 -2.10
CA PHE A 138 1.42 10.69 -3.29
C PHE A 138 2.60 11.64 -2.99
N THR A 139 2.33 12.78 -2.36
CA THR A 139 3.37 13.70 -1.86
C THR A 139 4.45 12.98 -1.03
N ASP A 140 4.07 12.15 -0.05
CA ASP A 140 5.03 11.39 0.79
C ASP A 140 5.87 10.41 -0.04
N CYS A 141 5.24 9.69 -0.97
CA CYS A 141 5.94 8.80 -1.89
C CYS A 141 6.98 9.56 -2.73
N LEU A 142 6.59 10.69 -3.32
CA LEU A 142 7.51 11.54 -4.10
C LEU A 142 8.70 12.03 -3.27
N LEU A 143 8.45 12.53 -2.05
CA LEU A 143 9.51 13.01 -1.15
C LEU A 143 10.51 11.91 -0.78
N GLN A 144 10.02 10.68 -0.57
CA GLN A 144 10.86 9.51 -0.29
C GLN A 144 11.63 9.04 -1.53
N ARG A 145 11.09 9.26 -2.73
CA ARG A 145 11.72 8.99 -4.03
C ARG A 145 12.65 10.12 -4.52
N GLY A 146 12.85 11.16 -3.71
CA GLY A 146 13.91 12.15 -3.91
C GLY A 146 13.54 13.35 -4.77
N VAL A 147 12.27 13.67 -4.96
CA VAL A 147 11.87 14.93 -5.63
C VAL A 147 12.48 16.16 -4.93
N ALA A 148 12.81 17.19 -5.72
CA ALA A 148 13.35 18.43 -5.18
C ALA A 148 12.27 19.27 -4.48
N LYS A 149 11.05 19.29 -5.03
CA LYS A 149 9.91 20.04 -4.49
C LYS A 149 8.59 19.42 -4.91
N VAL A 150 7.55 19.57 -4.07
CA VAL A 150 6.17 19.17 -4.39
C VAL A 150 5.21 20.32 -4.07
N PHE A 151 4.41 20.71 -5.06
CA PHE A 151 3.23 21.55 -4.84
C PHE A 151 2.04 20.64 -4.51
N ALA A 152 1.67 20.54 -3.23
CA ALA A 152 0.57 19.72 -2.76
C ALA A 152 -0.75 20.48 -2.87
N ILE A 153 -1.55 20.18 -3.90
CA ILE A 153 -2.73 20.93 -4.29
C ILE A 153 -3.99 20.15 -3.90
N ASP A 154 -4.89 20.78 -3.16
CA ASP A 154 -6.17 20.19 -2.80
C ASP A 154 -7.29 21.23 -2.71
N VAL A 155 -8.53 20.81 -3.00
CA VAL A 155 -9.74 21.62 -2.82
C VAL A 155 -10.17 21.70 -1.35
N GLY A 156 -9.80 20.69 -0.56
CA GLY A 156 -10.02 20.62 0.87
C GLY A 156 -9.10 21.54 1.68
N GLN A 157 -9.25 21.48 2.99
CA GLN A 157 -8.44 22.21 3.96
C GLN A 157 -8.14 21.31 5.17
N GLY A 158 -6.92 21.41 5.70
CA GLY A 158 -6.49 20.74 6.92
C GLY A 158 -6.28 19.23 6.77
N GLN A 159 -6.20 18.71 5.55
CA GLN A 159 -6.12 17.27 5.30
C GLN A 159 -4.68 16.74 5.30
N LEU A 160 -3.74 17.54 4.79
CA LEU A 160 -2.34 17.12 4.62
C LEU A 160 -1.68 16.80 5.96
N ALA A 161 -1.04 15.64 6.06
CA ALA A 161 -0.37 15.19 7.27
C ALA A 161 0.68 16.21 7.77
N TRP A 162 0.75 16.40 9.09
CA TRP A 162 1.60 17.41 9.72
C TRP A 162 3.08 17.30 9.30
N LYS A 163 3.61 16.07 9.20
CA LYS A 163 5.00 15.83 8.77
C LYS A 163 5.29 16.37 7.37
N LEU A 164 4.31 16.35 6.47
CA LEU A 164 4.44 16.83 5.10
C LEU A 164 4.25 18.34 5.04
N ARG A 165 3.30 18.87 5.81
CA ARG A 165 3.07 20.32 5.91
C ARG A 165 4.30 21.09 6.40
N THR A 166 5.13 20.44 7.21
CA THR A 166 6.34 21.03 7.80
C THR A 166 7.62 20.69 7.04
N ASP A 167 7.55 19.87 5.98
CA ASP A 167 8.70 19.58 5.10
C ASP A 167 8.97 20.80 4.20
N ASN A 168 10.23 21.25 4.15
CA ASN A 168 10.64 22.44 3.40
C ASN A 168 10.56 22.26 1.87
N ARG A 169 10.44 21.03 1.39
CA ARG A 169 10.23 20.70 -0.02
C ARG A 169 8.75 20.73 -0.41
N VAL A 170 7.83 20.92 0.53
CA VAL A 170 6.39 20.91 0.25
C VAL A 170 5.83 22.33 0.27
N VAL A 171 5.14 22.70 -0.80
CA VAL A 171 4.33 23.91 -0.88
C VAL A 171 2.86 23.52 -0.80
N VAL A 172 2.20 23.90 0.29
CA VAL A 172 0.80 23.54 0.53
C VAL A 172 -0.13 24.53 -0.16
N MET A 173 -1.01 24.03 -1.04
CA MET A 173 -2.00 24.80 -1.80
C MET A 173 -3.40 24.25 -1.55
N GLU A 174 -3.96 24.58 -0.39
CA GLU A 174 -5.33 24.21 0.00
C GLU A 174 -6.37 25.14 -0.62
N LYS A 175 -7.65 24.73 -0.61
CA LYS A 175 -8.77 25.46 -1.24
C LYS A 175 -8.50 25.82 -2.71
N THR A 176 -7.67 25.04 -3.38
CA THR A 176 -7.18 25.30 -4.72
C THR A 176 -7.74 24.27 -5.67
N ASN A 177 -8.59 24.71 -6.60
CA ASN A 177 -9.12 23.83 -7.63
C ASN A 177 -8.11 23.70 -8.78
N ALA A 178 -7.59 22.49 -8.98
CA ALA A 178 -6.64 22.18 -10.04
C ALA A 178 -7.12 22.60 -11.44
N ARG A 179 -8.44 22.61 -11.67
CA ARG A 179 -9.04 23.05 -12.95
C ARG A 179 -8.74 24.50 -13.32
N HIS A 180 -8.46 25.33 -12.33
CA HIS A 180 -8.26 26.77 -12.51
C HIS A 180 -6.79 27.18 -12.35
N LEU A 181 -5.89 26.21 -12.17
CA LEU A 181 -4.46 26.47 -12.07
C LEU A 181 -3.89 26.99 -13.39
N LYS A 182 -2.88 27.84 -13.27
CA LYS A 182 -2.14 28.47 -14.37
C LYS A 182 -0.67 28.53 -13.95
N LYS A 183 0.27 28.60 -14.91
CA LYS A 183 1.71 28.64 -14.61
C LYS A 183 2.09 29.68 -13.55
N LYS A 184 1.45 30.85 -13.55
CA LYS A 184 1.69 31.90 -12.53
C LYS A 184 1.42 31.49 -11.08
N HIS A 185 0.63 30.43 -10.84
CA HIS A 185 0.34 29.93 -9.50
C HIS A 185 1.40 28.93 -8.98
N LEU A 186 2.20 28.35 -9.89
CA LEU A 186 3.23 27.37 -9.59
C LEU A 186 4.59 27.94 -10.03
N PRO A 187 5.34 28.61 -9.16
CA PRO A 187 6.64 29.15 -9.53
C PRO A 187 7.63 28.01 -9.81
N GLY A 188 8.20 28.01 -11.02
CA GLY A 188 9.20 27.03 -11.46
C GLY A 188 8.76 26.21 -12.66
N GLU A 189 9.68 25.39 -13.14
CA GLU A 189 9.47 24.45 -14.24
C GLU A 189 8.96 23.14 -13.65
N ILE A 190 7.70 22.77 -13.94
CA ILE A 190 7.09 21.53 -13.44
C ILE A 190 7.35 20.42 -14.46
N ASP A 191 8.18 19.46 -14.09
CA ASP A 191 8.56 18.30 -14.93
C ASP A 191 7.82 17.01 -14.54
N LEU A 192 7.11 17.01 -13.41
CA LEU A 192 6.27 15.89 -12.97
C LEU A 192 4.93 16.38 -12.42
N ILE A 193 3.83 15.76 -12.88
CA ILE A 193 2.50 15.93 -12.27
C ILE A 193 1.97 14.56 -11.86
N VAL A 194 1.47 14.45 -10.64
CA VAL A 194 0.74 13.27 -10.17
C VAL A 194 -0.71 13.64 -9.87
N VAL A 195 -1.66 12.74 -10.15
CA VAL A 195 -3.10 13.03 -10.04
C VAL A 195 -3.83 11.92 -9.27
N ASP A 196 -4.43 12.26 -8.13
CA ASP A 196 -5.31 11.39 -7.32
C ASP A 196 -6.63 12.10 -6.95
N CYS A 197 -7.25 12.77 -7.93
CA CYS A 197 -8.53 13.46 -7.72
C CYS A 197 -9.71 12.47 -7.55
N SER A 198 -10.72 12.85 -6.77
CA SER A 198 -11.96 12.09 -6.61
C SER A 198 -13.17 12.91 -7.04
N PHE A 199 -14.26 12.25 -7.43
CA PHE A 199 -15.52 12.89 -7.88
C PHE A 199 -15.38 13.76 -9.14
N ILE A 200 -14.34 13.52 -9.94
CA ILE A 200 -14.08 14.25 -11.18
C ILE A 200 -13.38 13.33 -12.18
N SER A 201 -13.75 13.43 -13.44
CA SER A 201 -13.07 12.76 -14.56
C SER A 201 -11.72 13.42 -14.83
N LEU A 202 -10.73 12.61 -15.20
CA LEU A 202 -9.45 13.06 -15.71
C LEU A 202 -9.58 13.95 -16.94
N LYS A 203 -10.66 13.85 -17.73
CA LYS A 203 -10.94 14.75 -18.86
C LYS A 203 -11.04 16.22 -18.46
N HIS A 204 -11.34 16.51 -17.19
CA HIS A 204 -11.37 17.87 -16.65
C HIS A 204 -10.07 18.30 -15.95
N ILE A 205 -9.19 17.36 -15.61
CA ILE A 205 -7.95 17.61 -14.87
C ILE A 205 -6.72 17.62 -15.79
N LEU A 206 -6.69 16.75 -16.80
CA LEU A 206 -5.55 16.65 -17.72
C LEU A 206 -5.31 17.93 -18.53
N PRO A 207 -6.31 18.62 -19.12
CA PRO A 207 -6.04 19.85 -19.88
C PRO A 207 -5.28 20.93 -19.07
N PRO A 208 -5.72 21.32 -17.85
CA PRO A 208 -4.94 22.26 -17.05
C PRO A 208 -3.61 21.67 -16.57
N ALA A 209 -3.52 20.37 -16.27
CA ALA A 209 -2.24 19.73 -15.93
C ALA A 209 -1.20 19.86 -17.06
N VAL A 210 -1.59 19.56 -18.30
CA VAL A 210 -0.73 19.70 -19.49
C VAL A 210 -0.28 21.15 -19.70
N ALA A 211 -1.13 22.12 -19.40
CA ALA A 211 -0.77 23.53 -19.51
C ALA A 211 0.28 23.98 -18.46
N LEU A 212 0.34 23.30 -17.31
CA LEU A 212 1.32 23.54 -16.24
C LEU A 212 2.65 22.84 -16.50
N LEU A 213 2.60 21.66 -17.13
CA LEU A 213 3.74 20.79 -17.35
C LEU A 213 4.73 21.36 -18.38
N GLU A 214 6.02 21.21 -18.13
CA GLU A 214 7.08 21.54 -19.08
C GLU A 214 7.18 20.50 -20.20
N ARG A 215 7.92 20.89 -21.24
CA ARG A 215 8.21 19.99 -22.37
C ARG A 215 9.03 18.80 -21.88
N ASN A 216 8.73 17.60 -22.37
CA ASN A 216 9.25 16.31 -21.89
C ASN A 216 8.89 15.99 -20.43
N GLY A 217 7.94 16.73 -19.83
CA GLY A 217 7.44 16.43 -18.50
C GLY A 217 6.51 15.23 -18.49
N ASN A 218 6.37 14.62 -17.31
CA ASN A 218 5.62 13.39 -17.09
C ASN A 218 4.34 13.63 -16.27
N ILE A 219 3.30 12.87 -16.56
CA ILE A 219 2.09 12.80 -15.74
C ILE A 219 1.85 11.35 -15.33
N LEU A 220 1.68 11.11 -14.02
CA LEU A 220 1.13 9.86 -13.49
C LEU A 220 -0.26 10.12 -12.92
N ALA A 221 -1.29 9.60 -13.59
CA ALA A 221 -2.68 9.84 -13.19
C ALA A 221 -3.37 8.55 -12.78
N LEU A 222 -4.09 8.61 -11.66
CA LEU A 222 -4.92 7.50 -11.19
C LEU A 222 -6.30 7.56 -11.86
N ILE A 223 -6.58 6.57 -12.69
CA ILE A 223 -7.87 6.31 -13.31
C ILE A 223 -8.75 5.57 -12.29
N LYS A 224 -9.88 6.21 -11.95
CA LYS A 224 -10.89 5.68 -11.04
C LYS A 224 -12.17 5.41 -11.82
N PRO A 225 -12.43 4.17 -12.27
CA PRO A 225 -13.57 3.86 -13.14
C PRO A 225 -14.90 4.42 -12.64
N GLN A 226 -15.14 4.44 -11.33
CA GLN A 226 -16.36 4.99 -10.71
C GLN A 226 -16.58 6.50 -10.92
N PHE A 227 -15.55 7.25 -11.32
CA PHE A 227 -15.64 8.69 -11.63
C PHE A 227 -15.51 8.99 -13.13
N GLU A 228 -15.20 7.98 -13.94
CA GLU A 228 -15.11 8.07 -15.40
C GLU A 228 -16.32 7.46 -16.09
N ALA A 229 -16.94 6.45 -15.47
CA ALA A 229 -18.17 5.83 -15.95
C ALA A 229 -19.32 6.85 -15.95
N GLY A 230 -20.22 6.71 -16.93
CA GLY A 230 -21.47 7.44 -16.93
C GLY A 230 -22.29 7.16 -15.66
N LYS A 231 -23.14 8.14 -15.28
CA LYS A 231 -23.93 8.08 -14.04
C LYS A 231 -24.74 6.78 -13.91
N GLU A 232 -25.36 6.31 -15.00
CA GLU A 232 -26.16 5.08 -15.00
C GLU A 232 -25.34 3.83 -14.65
N GLU A 233 -24.12 3.71 -15.17
CA GLU A 233 -23.24 2.57 -14.90
C GLU A 233 -22.70 2.59 -13.46
N ALA A 234 -22.37 3.79 -12.95
CA ALA A 234 -22.00 3.95 -11.55
C ALA A 234 -23.16 3.59 -10.60
N ASP A 235 -24.39 4.01 -10.91
CA ASP A 235 -25.57 3.76 -10.10
C ASP A 235 -25.93 2.26 -10.05
N LYS A 236 -25.85 1.54 -11.19
CA LYS A 236 -26.06 0.08 -11.27
C LYS A 236 -25.13 -0.68 -10.32
N GLY A 237 -23.87 -0.24 -10.22
CA GLY A 237 -22.85 -0.84 -9.37
C GLY A 237 -22.86 -0.37 -7.91
N ARG A 238 -23.78 0.52 -7.51
CA ARG A 238 -23.73 1.27 -6.23
C ARG A 238 -22.36 1.94 -6.01
N GLY A 239 -21.79 2.49 -7.08
CA GLY A 239 -20.48 3.13 -7.08
C GLY A 239 -19.29 2.18 -7.21
N VAL A 240 -19.50 0.87 -7.44
CA VAL A 240 -18.43 -0.11 -7.70
C VAL A 240 -18.53 -0.66 -9.11
N ILE A 241 -17.57 -0.33 -9.97
CA ILE A 241 -17.47 -0.81 -11.34
C ILE A 241 -16.68 -2.13 -11.34
N ARG A 242 -17.37 -3.26 -11.55
CA ARG A 242 -16.76 -4.60 -11.58
C ARG A 242 -16.56 -5.16 -12.98
N ASP A 243 -17.31 -4.68 -13.97
CA ASP A 243 -17.28 -5.21 -15.32
C ASP A 243 -15.97 -4.80 -16.02
N PRO A 244 -15.12 -5.77 -16.42
CA PRO A 244 -13.87 -5.47 -17.11
C PRO A 244 -14.08 -4.78 -18.47
N ASN A 245 -15.20 -5.03 -19.16
CA ASN A 245 -15.49 -4.35 -20.43
C ASN A 245 -15.69 -2.84 -20.21
N ILE A 246 -16.31 -2.45 -19.09
CA ILE A 246 -16.47 -1.04 -18.73
C ILE A 246 -15.10 -0.42 -18.41
N HIS A 247 -14.21 -1.16 -17.72
CA HIS A 247 -12.84 -0.69 -17.46
C HIS A 247 -12.09 -0.43 -18.77
N GLU A 248 -12.14 -1.37 -19.71
CA GLU A 248 -11.51 -1.24 -21.03
C GLU A 248 -12.05 -0.07 -21.83
N GLN A 249 -13.37 0.13 -21.86
CA GLN A 249 -14.01 1.27 -22.53
C GLN A 249 -13.55 2.61 -21.95
N ILE A 250 -13.46 2.71 -20.62
CA ILE A 250 -12.98 3.92 -19.93
C ILE A 250 -11.52 4.20 -20.31
N ILE A 251 -10.66 3.18 -20.23
CA ILE A 251 -9.24 3.31 -20.56
C ILE A 251 -9.07 3.72 -22.02
N HIS A 252 -9.80 3.10 -22.94
CA HIS A 252 -9.77 3.45 -24.37
C HIS A 252 -10.22 4.89 -24.60
N SER A 253 -11.31 5.33 -23.96
CA SER A 253 -11.81 6.70 -24.08
C SER A 253 -10.79 7.72 -23.56
N LEU A 254 -10.12 7.42 -22.45
CA LEU A 254 -9.05 8.28 -21.91
C LEU A 254 -7.80 8.28 -22.79
N HIS A 255 -7.46 7.14 -23.40
CA HIS A 255 -6.36 7.03 -24.35
C HIS A 255 -6.58 7.93 -25.57
N GLN A 256 -7.75 7.84 -26.21
CA GLN A 256 -8.08 8.71 -27.34
C GLN A 256 -8.06 10.18 -26.94
N PHE A 257 -8.70 10.54 -25.82
CA PHE A 257 -8.69 11.91 -25.31
C PHE A 257 -7.26 12.45 -25.08
N ALA A 258 -6.39 11.67 -24.43
CA ALA A 258 -5.03 12.11 -24.14
C ALA A 258 -4.17 12.25 -25.40
N THR A 259 -4.29 11.33 -26.35
CA THR A 259 -3.44 11.29 -27.54
C THR A 259 -3.94 12.23 -28.64
N GLU A 260 -5.24 12.24 -28.91
CA GLU A 260 -5.84 12.98 -30.03
C GLU A 260 -6.16 14.43 -29.66
N GLU A 261 -6.70 14.68 -28.47
CA GLU A 261 -7.13 16.04 -28.06
C GLU A 261 -6.03 16.80 -27.31
N LEU A 262 -5.26 16.11 -26.46
CA LEU A 262 -4.22 16.73 -25.65
C LEU A 262 -2.79 16.57 -26.18
N SER A 263 -2.61 15.81 -27.27
CA SER A 263 -1.28 15.65 -27.87
C SER A 263 -0.25 15.12 -26.86
N LEU A 264 -0.63 14.11 -26.08
CA LEU A 264 0.25 13.43 -25.12
C LEU A 264 0.68 12.06 -25.64
N ASN A 265 1.89 11.66 -25.28
CA ASN A 265 2.35 10.29 -25.48
C ASN A 265 1.80 9.40 -24.36
N TRP A 266 1.03 8.36 -24.71
CA TRP A 266 0.60 7.33 -23.77
C TRP A 266 1.70 6.29 -23.58
N LYS A 267 2.44 6.35 -22.47
CA LYS A 267 3.63 5.53 -22.23
C LYS A 267 3.29 4.16 -21.65
N GLY A 268 2.20 4.06 -20.90
CA GLY A 268 1.77 2.79 -20.32
C GLY A 268 0.66 2.93 -19.29
N ILE A 269 0.12 1.80 -18.87
CA ILE A 269 -0.91 1.68 -17.83
C ILE A 269 -0.64 0.45 -16.96
N VAL A 270 -0.93 0.55 -15.66
CA VAL A 270 -0.80 -0.55 -14.69
C VAL A 270 -1.97 -0.55 -13.72
N GLU A 271 -2.44 -1.73 -13.30
CA GLU A 271 -3.45 -1.85 -12.24
C GLU A 271 -2.86 -1.42 -10.88
N SER A 272 -3.62 -0.67 -10.09
CA SER A 272 -3.24 -0.30 -8.73
C SER A 272 -3.04 -1.56 -7.87
N PRO A 273 -2.01 -1.63 -7.01
CA PRO A 273 -1.74 -2.81 -6.18
C PRO A 273 -2.80 -3.02 -5.08
N ILE A 274 -3.65 -2.02 -4.85
CA ILE A 274 -4.73 -2.02 -3.88
C ILE A 274 -6.03 -1.52 -4.51
N LEU A 275 -7.15 -1.99 -3.98
CA LEU A 275 -8.46 -1.50 -4.36
C LEU A 275 -8.77 -0.16 -3.71
N GLY A 276 -9.62 0.63 -4.36
CA GLY A 276 -10.22 1.83 -3.78
C GLY A 276 -11.06 1.52 -2.53
N PRO A 277 -11.42 2.52 -1.71
CA PRO A 277 -12.10 2.29 -0.43
C PRO A 277 -13.39 1.47 -0.50
N ALA A 278 -14.15 1.60 -1.59
CA ALA A 278 -15.38 0.86 -1.85
C ALA A 278 -15.16 -0.49 -2.58
N GLY A 279 -13.90 -0.86 -2.86
CA GLY A 279 -13.54 -2.08 -3.58
C GLY A 279 -13.42 -1.93 -5.10
N ASN A 280 -13.35 -0.69 -5.63
CA ASN A 280 -13.10 -0.45 -7.05
C ASN A 280 -11.67 -0.85 -7.41
N LYS A 281 -11.51 -1.49 -8.58
CA LYS A 281 -10.22 -1.53 -9.27
C LYS A 281 -9.89 -0.14 -9.79
N GLU A 282 -8.63 0.24 -9.69
CA GLU A 282 -8.12 1.54 -10.15
C GLU A 282 -6.84 1.29 -10.94
N PHE A 283 -6.45 2.21 -11.81
CA PHE A 283 -5.31 2.04 -12.71
C PHE A 283 -4.44 3.29 -12.73
N LEU A 284 -3.12 3.17 -12.84
CA LEU A 284 -2.23 4.30 -13.06
C LEU A 284 -1.81 4.35 -14.52
N VAL A 285 -1.96 5.51 -15.14
CA VAL A 285 -1.46 5.80 -16.48
C VAL A 285 -0.25 6.71 -16.42
N TRP A 286 0.75 6.42 -17.25
CA TRP A 286 1.88 7.30 -17.51
C TRP A 286 1.69 8.00 -18.86
N LEU A 287 1.66 9.34 -18.82
CA LEU A 287 1.61 10.21 -19.98
C LEU A 287 2.87 11.10 -20.02
N GLU A 288 3.32 11.46 -21.21
CA GLU A 288 4.47 12.33 -21.44
C GLU A 288 4.10 13.44 -22.43
N LYS A 289 4.50 14.68 -22.15
CA LYS A 289 4.29 15.83 -23.02
C LYS A 289 5.49 16.02 -23.94
N TYR A 290 5.29 16.12 -25.25
CA TYR A 290 6.35 16.34 -26.24
C TYR A 290 6.56 17.81 -26.63
#